data_AF-A0A380Z383-F1
#
_entry.id   AF-A0A380Z383-F1
#
_cell.length_a   1.000
_cell.length_b   1.000
_cell.length_c   1.000
_cell.angle_alpha   90.00
_cell.angle_beta   90.00
_cell.angle_gamma   90.00
#
_symmetry.space_group_name_H-M   'P 1'
#
loop_
_entity.id
_entity.type
_entity.pdbx_description
1 polymer ?
#
loop_
_entity_poly.entity_id
_entity_poly.type
_entity_poly.pdbx_seq_one_letter_code
_entity_poly.pdbx_strand_id
1 'polypeptide(L)'
;MRSQFDEVQLPITKRTWVLGFAENNIRTIEQVRAGMRKVRSKPDDYFPSVGKFISWCKQDRYEALGLPNEDELYDRLKKFQGYGMLEIHKFHFESDAEYWLLTDLYCNNREATEEKLCKAVSKALKAMAARLEAGETLPKPQITLPAKPSFVPPEVQRKINQHGIEKCKAILGMK
;
A
#
# COMPACT_ATOMS: atom_id res chain seq x y z
N MET A 1 34.30 -23.09 28.74
CA MET A 1 34.80 -21.76 28.33
C MET A 1 33.65 -20.76 28.43
N ARG A 2 33.49 -20.11 29.60
CA ARG A 2 32.48 -19.06 29.76
C ARG A 2 33.15 -17.79 29.25
N SER A 3 32.74 -17.29 28.09
CA SER A 3 33.22 -16.04 27.54
C SER A 3 32.96 -14.93 28.57
N GLN A 4 34.04 -14.45 29.21
CA GLN A 4 34.00 -13.16 29.88
C GLN A 4 33.77 -12.14 28.78
N PHE A 5 32.59 -11.54 28.74
CA PHE A 5 32.45 -10.27 28.05
C PHE A 5 33.32 -9.29 28.83
N ASP A 6 34.47 -8.93 28.26
CA ASP A 6 35.39 -7.95 28.85
C ASP A 6 34.61 -6.69 29.27
N GLU A 7 34.68 -6.36 30.55
CA GLU A 7 33.98 -5.23 31.17
C GLU A 7 34.34 -3.89 30.49
N VAL A 8 35.51 -3.84 29.84
CA VAL A 8 36.01 -2.74 29.01
C VAL A 8 35.48 -2.75 27.57
N GLN A 9 35.24 -3.92 26.97
CA GLN A 9 34.81 -4.03 25.57
C GLN A 9 33.32 -3.70 25.38
N LEU A 10 32.51 -4.03 26.39
CA LEU A 10 31.08 -3.74 26.41
C LEU A 10 30.74 -2.24 26.23
N PRO A 11 31.34 -1.30 27.01
CA PRO A 11 31.07 0.13 26.85
C PRO A 11 31.59 0.70 25.53
N ILE A 12 32.75 0.23 25.05
CA ILE A 12 33.31 0.64 23.75
C ILE A 12 32.34 0.24 22.63
N THR A 13 31.91 -1.01 22.63
CA THR A 13 30.97 -1.53 21.65
C THR A 13 29.66 -0.74 21.67
N LYS A 14 29.04 -0.55 22.84
CA LYS A 14 27.82 0.27 22.97
C LYS A 14 28.00 1.66 22.36
N ARG A 15 29.12 2.33 22.63
CA ARG A 15 29.40 3.66 22.08
C ARG A 15 29.51 3.64 20.56
N THR A 16 30.22 2.67 19.98
CA THR A 16 30.35 2.53 18.52
C THR A 16 28.99 2.31 17.85
N TRP A 17 28.14 1.47 18.44
CA TRP A 17 26.79 1.20 17.92
C TRP A 17 25.88 2.43 18.00
N VAL A 18 25.85 3.10 19.15
CA VAL A 18 25.06 4.33 19.34
C VAL A 18 25.51 5.44 18.39
N LEU A 19 26.83 5.64 18.26
CA LEU A 19 27.40 6.63 17.35
C LEU A 19 27.05 6.30 15.89
N GLY A 20 27.24 5.04 15.49
CA GLY A 20 26.92 4.59 14.14
C GLY A 20 25.45 4.81 13.80
N PHE A 21 24.52 4.54 14.73
CA PHE A 21 23.10 4.82 14.54
C PHE A 21 22.81 6.32 14.41
N ALA A 22 23.39 7.14 15.28
CA ALA A 22 23.20 8.60 15.26
C ALA A 22 23.71 9.22 13.95
N GLU A 23 24.94 8.89 13.54
CA GLU A 23 25.56 9.40 12.29
C GLU A 23 24.78 9.00 11.03
N ASN A 24 24.10 7.86 11.07
CA ASN A 24 23.39 7.31 9.92
C ASN A 24 21.87 7.53 9.96
N ASN A 25 21.38 8.39 10.85
CA ASN A 25 19.97 8.71 11.04
C ASN A 25 19.08 7.48 11.29
N ILE A 26 19.61 6.49 12.03
CA ILE A 26 18.82 5.40 12.59
C ILE A 26 18.22 5.90 13.90
N ARG A 27 17.00 6.44 13.83
CA ARG A 27 16.32 7.13 14.94
C ARG A 27 15.13 6.35 15.49
N THR A 28 14.70 5.29 14.81
CA THR A 28 13.51 4.52 15.21
C THR A 28 13.85 3.07 15.51
N ILE A 29 13.08 2.45 16.40
CA ILE A 29 13.27 1.05 16.78
C ILE A 29 12.90 0.12 15.61
N GLU A 30 12.01 0.58 14.72
CA GLU A 30 11.57 -0.11 13.52
C GLU A 30 12.71 -0.29 12.52
N GLN A 31 13.55 0.73 12.31
CA GLN A 31 14.76 0.63 11.50
C GLN A 31 15.70 -0.46 12.04
N VAL A 32 15.89 -0.50 13.37
CA VAL A 32 16.72 -1.54 14.01
C VAL A 32 16.08 -2.92 13.87
N ARG A 33 14.76 -3.04 14.03
CA ARG A 33 14.02 -4.31 13.82
C ARG A 33 14.16 -4.82 12.38
N ALA A 34 14.17 -3.94 11.39
CA ALA A 34 14.42 -4.30 9.99
C ALA A 34 15.81 -4.92 9.81
N GLY A 35 16.85 -4.28 10.36
CA GLY A 35 18.20 -4.83 10.39
C GLY A 35 18.25 -6.20 11.08
N MET A 36 17.56 -6.36 12.22
CA MET A 36 17.50 -7.62 12.96
C MET A 36 16.77 -8.74 12.20
N ARG A 37 15.76 -8.44 11.39
CA ARG A 37 15.12 -9.45 10.51
C ARG A 37 16.12 -10.02 9.51
N LYS A 38 16.94 -9.16 8.90
CA LYS A 38 18.00 -9.58 7.98
C LYS A 38 19.13 -10.36 8.64
N VAL A 39 19.46 -10.04 9.89
CA VAL A 39 20.40 -10.85 10.69
C VAL A 39 19.83 -12.26 10.86
N ARG A 40 18.56 -12.38 11.30
CA ARG A 40 17.91 -13.68 11.53
C ARG A 40 17.70 -14.52 10.27
N SER A 41 17.50 -13.89 9.11
CA SER A 41 17.31 -14.61 7.85
C SER A 41 18.60 -15.22 7.31
N LYS A 42 19.76 -14.74 7.78
CA LYS A 42 21.05 -15.29 7.37
C LYS A 42 21.47 -16.38 8.35
N PRO A 43 21.84 -17.58 7.89
CA PRO A 43 22.31 -18.66 8.74
C PRO A 43 23.76 -18.45 9.20
N ASP A 44 24.20 -17.19 9.32
CA ASP A 44 25.57 -16.85 9.70
C ASP A 44 25.68 -16.85 11.23
N ASP A 45 26.73 -17.48 11.77
CA ASP A 45 26.95 -17.61 13.21
C ASP A 45 27.39 -16.29 13.87
N TYR A 46 27.74 -15.28 13.06
CA TYR A 46 28.28 -14.00 13.50
C TYR A 46 27.35 -12.82 13.24
N PHE A 47 27.31 -11.89 14.19
CA PHE A 47 26.63 -10.61 13.98
C PHE A 47 27.41 -9.75 12.98
N PRO A 48 26.75 -9.10 12.00
CA PRO A 48 27.42 -8.26 11.02
C PRO A 48 28.13 -7.07 11.64
N SER A 49 29.09 -6.49 10.90
CA SER A 49 29.71 -5.21 11.29
C SER A 49 28.69 -4.08 11.37
N VAL A 50 28.98 -3.05 12.17
CA VAL A 50 28.10 -1.89 12.40
C VAL A 50 27.64 -1.25 11.08
N GLY A 51 28.56 -0.96 10.16
CA GLY A 51 28.23 -0.36 8.86
C GLY A 51 27.33 -1.25 7.98
N LYS A 52 27.58 -2.58 7.99
CA LYS A 52 26.76 -3.55 7.26
C LYS A 52 25.36 -3.65 7.86
N PHE A 53 25.25 -3.68 9.19
CA PHE A 53 23.94 -3.66 9.86
C PHE A 53 23.17 -2.36 9.58
N ILE A 54 23.83 -1.21 9.64
CA ILE A 54 23.22 0.08 9.33
C ILE A 54 22.65 0.10 7.90
N SER A 55 23.33 -0.49 6.93
CA SER A 55 22.79 -0.60 5.55
C SER A 55 21.46 -1.36 5.50
N TRP A 56 21.26 -2.33 6.39
CA TRP A 56 20.01 -3.08 6.50
C TRP A 56 18.94 -2.34 7.29
N CYS A 57 19.34 -1.49 8.24
CA CYS A 57 18.42 -0.60 8.94
C CYS A 57 17.90 0.54 8.06
N LYS A 58 18.66 0.92 7.02
CA LYS A 58 18.29 1.94 6.05
C LYS A 58 17.39 1.45 4.94
N GLN A 59 17.24 0.13 4.76
CA GLN A 59 16.23 -0.37 3.83
C GLN A 59 14.85 0.02 4.32
N ASP A 60 14.06 0.54 3.40
CA ASP A 60 12.79 1.15 3.76
C ASP A 60 11.88 0.08 4.38
N ARG A 61 11.24 0.43 5.49
CA ARG A 61 10.27 -0.44 6.17
C ARG A 61 9.20 -0.90 5.18
N TYR A 62 8.84 -0.03 4.25
CA TYR A 62 7.87 -0.27 3.20
C TYR A 62 8.42 -1.22 2.12
N GLU A 63 9.65 -1.01 1.65
CA GLU A 63 10.31 -1.87 0.65
C GLU A 63 10.39 -3.34 1.14
N ALA A 64 10.73 -3.55 2.42
CA ALA A 64 10.76 -4.89 3.00
C ALA A 64 9.40 -5.61 3.04
N LEU A 65 8.31 -4.85 2.94
CA LEU A 65 6.93 -5.34 2.90
C LEU A 65 6.33 -5.33 1.49
N GLY A 66 7.12 -4.97 0.46
CA GLY A 66 6.64 -4.78 -0.91
C GLY A 66 5.66 -3.63 -1.04
N LEU A 67 5.73 -2.63 -0.16
CA LEU A 67 4.94 -1.42 -0.18
C LEU A 67 5.71 -0.27 -0.85
N PRO A 68 5.05 0.60 -1.63
CA PRO A 68 5.66 1.81 -2.17
C PRO A 68 6.04 2.78 -1.05
N ASN A 69 7.00 3.67 -1.34
CA ASN A 69 7.33 4.76 -0.42
C ASN A 69 6.22 5.85 -0.40
N GLU A 70 6.33 6.84 0.49
CA GLU A 70 5.30 7.88 0.65
C GLU A 70 5.09 8.72 -0.63
N ASP A 71 6.18 9.10 -1.31
CA ASP A 71 6.14 9.91 -2.53
C ASP A 71 5.61 9.11 -3.73
N GLU A 72 6.06 7.86 -3.89
CA GLU A 72 5.60 6.92 -4.91
C GLU A 72 4.10 6.64 -4.73
N LEU A 73 3.65 6.39 -3.50
CA LEU A 73 2.23 6.17 -3.24
C LEU A 73 1.41 7.41 -3.56
N TYR A 74 1.92 8.61 -3.24
CA TYR A 74 1.26 9.87 -3.57
C TYR A 74 1.14 10.07 -5.08
N ASP A 75 2.21 9.85 -5.84
CA ASP A 75 2.22 9.95 -7.30
C ASP A 75 1.27 8.94 -7.94
N ARG A 76 1.26 7.71 -7.43
CA ARG A 76 0.36 6.67 -7.91
C ARG A 76 -1.10 6.95 -7.55
N LEU A 77 -1.36 7.56 -6.40
CA LEU A 77 -2.68 8.05 -6.03
C LEU A 77 -3.16 9.16 -6.96
N LYS A 78 -2.31 10.13 -7.30
CA LYS A 78 -2.64 11.17 -8.29
C LYS A 78 -2.94 10.57 -9.66
N LYS A 79 -2.16 9.58 -10.12
CA LYS A 79 -2.45 8.85 -11.37
C LYS A 79 -3.79 8.14 -11.29
N PHE A 80 -4.05 7.44 -10.19
CA PHE A 80 -5.30 6.70 -9.98
C PHE A 80 -6.53 7.62 -9.89
N GLN A 81 -6.38 8.82 -9.32
CA GLN A 81 -7.44 9.83 -9.29
C GLN A 81 -7.92 10.24 -10.70
N GLY A 82 -7.05 10.17 -11.72
CA GLY A 82 -7.39 10.40 -13.12
C GLY A 82 -8.27 9.32 -13.75
N TYR A 83 -8.17 8.06 -13.29
CA TYR A 83 -9.04 6.95 -13.74
C TYR A 83 -10.34 6.88 -12.93
N GLY A 84 -10.23 7.04 -11.61
CA GLY A 84 -11.32 6.86 -10.65
C GLY A 84 -11.79 5.40 -10.52
N MET A 85 -12.78 5.18 -9.64
CA MET A 85 -13.29 3.83 -9.33
C MET A 85 -13.95 3.12 -10.52
N LEU A 86 -14.52 3.87 -11.47
CA LEU A 86 -15.21 3.29 -12.63
C LEU A 86 -14.23 2.62 -13.61
N GLU A 87 -13.04 3.19 -13.73
CA GLU A 87 -11.99 2.70 -14.62
C GLU A 87 -10.91 1.92 -13.88
N ILE A 88 -11.21 1.42 -12.68
CA ILE A 88 -10.28 0.66 -11.84
C ILE A 88 -9.66 -0.54 -12.57
N HIS A 89 -10.41 -1.15 -13.50
CA HIS A 89 -9.95 -2.26 -14.34
C HIS A 89 -8.90 -1.88 -15.39
N LYS A 90 -8.75 -0.59 -15.71
CA LYS A 90 -7.72 -0.10 -16.64
C LYS A 90 -6.42 0.23 -15.91
N PHE A 91 -6.47 0.42 -14.60
CA PHE A 91 -5.31 0.75 -13.80
C PHE A 91 -4.54 -0.52 -13.42
N HIS A 92 -3.22 -0.51 -13.62
CA HIS A 92 -2.37 -1.64 -13.27
C HIS A 92 -1.81 -1.46 -11.85
N PHE A 93 -2.27 -2.31 -10.93
CA PHE A 93 -1.76 -2.39 -9.56
C PHE A 93 -0.56 -3.35 -9.49
N GLU A 94 0.48 -2.95 -8.78
CA GLU A 94 1.71 -3.74 -8.61
C GLU A 94 1.58 -4.80 -7.50
N SER A 95 0.69 -4.57 -6.53
CA SER A 95 0.47 -5.45 -5.39
C SER A 95 -0.97 -5.37 -4.88
N ASP A 96 -1.46 -6.45 -4.27
CA ASP A 96 -2.75 -6.46 -3.58
C ASP A 96 -2.79 -5.40 -2.47
N ALA A 97 -1.67 -5.18 -1.78
CA ALA A 97 -1.56 -4.14 -0.76
C ALA A 97 -1.69 -2.74 -1.33
N GLU A 98 -1.14 -2.52 -2.53
CA GLU A 98 -1.28 -1.26 -3.25
C GLU A 98 -2.74 -1.01 -3.63
N TYR A 99 -3.43 -2.03 -4.15
CA TYR A 99 -4.85 -1.91 -4.49
C TYR A 99 -5.68 -1.40 -3.30
N TRP A 100 -5.53 -2.03 -2.13
CA TRP A 100 -6.26 -1.63 -0.94
C TRP A 100 -5.85 -0.25 -0.42
N LEU A 101 -4.56 0.12 -0.52
CA LEU A 101 -4.10 1.45 -0.16
C LEU A 101 -4.71 2.53 -1.07
N LEU A 102 -4.60 2.38 -2.38
CA LEU A 102 -5.06 3.37 -3.35
C LEU A 102 -6.58 3.53 -3.33
N THR A 103 -7.32 2.43 -3.23
CA THR A 103 -8.78 2.46 -3.17
C THR A 103 -9.30 3.09 -1.87
N ASP A 104 -8.73 2.73 -0.72
CA ASP A 104 -9.10 3.33 0.58
C ASP A 104 -8.73 4.82 0.63
N LEU A 105 -7.53 5.18 0.19
CA LEU A 105 -7.10 6.58 0.12
C LEU A 105 -7.97 7.41 -0.82
N TYR A 106 -8.33 6.87 -1.99
CA TYR A 106 -9.20 7.55 -2.95
C TYR A 106 -10.61 7.78 -2.38
N CYS A 107 -11.23 6.75 -1.79
CA CYS A 107 -12.59 6.85 -1.25
C CYS A 107 -12.67 7.79 -0.05
N ASN A 108 -11.68 7.76 0.85
CA ASN A 108 -11.70 8.54 2.08
C ASN A 108 -11.24 10.00 1.91
N ASN A 109 -10.57 10.34 0.80
CA ASN A 109 -9.93 11.65 0.62
C ASN A 109 -10.35 12.37 -0.68
N ARG A 110 -11.55 12.08 -1.20
CA ARG A 110 -12.03 12.64 -2.48
C ARG A 110 -12.06 14.17 -2.53
N GLU A 111 -12.28 14.82 -1.39
CA GLU A 111 -12.33 16.29 -1.26
C GLU A 111 -11.19 16.86 -0.40
N ALA A 112 -10.14 16.07 -0.13
CA ALA A 112 -9.06 16.49 0.75
C ALA A 112 -8.09 17.46 0.04
N THR A 113 -7.61 18.47 0.78
CA THR A 113 -6.50 19.33 0.38
C THR A 113 -5.18 18.53 0.32
N GLU A 114 -4.21 18.96 -0.50
CA GLU A 114 -2.91 18.26 -0.65
C GLU A 114 -2.21 17.99 0.69
N GLU A 115 -2.21 18.94 1.64
CA GLU A 115 -1.61 18.74 2.96
C GLU A 115 -2.30 17.62 3.78
N LYS A 116 -3.63 17.51 3.67
CA LYS A 116 -4.40 16.44 4.31
C LYS A 116 -4.13 15.11 3.62
N LEU A 117 -3.96 15.13 2.30
CA LEU A 117 -3.65 13.96 1.49
C LEU A 117 -2.29 13.38 1.86
N CYS A 118 -1.24 14.18 1.96
CA CYS A 118 0.09 13.71 2.38
C CYS A 118 0.06 13.11 3.79
N LYS A 119 -0.68 13.73 4.73
CA LYS A 119 -0.86 13.17 6.07
C LYS A 119 -1.62 11.85 6.04
N ALA A 120 -2.66 11.73 5.21
CA ALA A 120 -3.43 10.50 5.03
C ALA A 120 -2.58 9.39 4.41
N VAL A 121 -1.76 9.69 3.41
CA VAL A 121 -0.81 8.77 2.76
C VAL A 121 0.16 8.19 3.79
N SER A 122 0.85 9.03 4.58
CA SER A 122 1.79 8.51 5.60
C SER A 122 1.06 7.68 6.67
N LYS A 123 -0.16 8.06 7.05
CA LYS A 123 -0.96 7.32 8.04
C LYS A 123 -1.40 5.96 7.47
N ALA A 124 -1.86 5.92 6.24
CA ALA A 124 -2.31 4.69 5.57
C ALA A 124 -1.15 3.71 5.36
N LEU A 125 0.01 4.20 4.92
CA LEU A 125 1.23 3.39 4.79
C LEU A 125 1.66 2.79 6.12
N LYS A 126 1.70 3.59 7.20
CA LYS A 126 2.04 3.09 8.54
C LYS A 126 1.07 2.02 9.01
N ALA A 127 -0.22 2.22 8.81
CA ALA A 127 -1.27 1.28 9.18
C ALA A 127 -1.19 -0.03 8.37
N MET A 128 -1.02 0.06 7.04
CA MET A 128 -0.90 -1.11 6.18
C MET A 128 0.36 -1.90 6.49
N ALA A 129 1.48 -1.23 6.71
CA ALA A 129 2.72 -1.88 7.11
C ALA A 129 2.58 -2.58 8.47
N ALA A 130 1.85 -2.00 9.42
CA ALA A 130 1.57 -2.67 10.70
C ALA A 130 0.68 -3.91 10.53
N ARG A 131 -0.31 -3.88 9.64
CA ARG A 131 -1.17 -5.04 9.31
C ARG A 131 -0.38 -6.17 8.66
N LEU A 132 0.49 -5.86 7.70
CA LEU A 132 1.36 -6.84 7.06
C LEU A 132 2.38 -7.43 8.04
N GLU A 133 2.96 -6.62 8.93
CA GLU A 133 3.85 -7.10 9.99
C GLU A 133 3.11 -7.98 11.03
N ALA A 134 1.81 -7.75 11.25
CA ALA A 134 0.97 -8.61 12.08
C ALA A 134 0.61 -9.95 11.40
N GLY A 135 1.00 -10.15 10.14
CA GLY A 135 0.73 -11.37 9.38
C GLY A 135 -0.69 -11.45 8.83
N GLU A 136 -1.41 -10.33 8.72
CA GLU A 136 -2.74 -10.29 8.13
C GLU A 136 -2.64 -10.54 6.61
N THR A 137 -3.32 -11.58 6.13
CA THR A 137 -3.44 -11.83 4.68
C THR A 137 -4.49 -10.91 4.10
N LEU A 138 -4.07 -9.96 3.27
CA LEU A 138 -5.01 -9.08 2.59
C LEU A 138 -5.93 -9.89 1.66
N PRO A 139 -7.23 -9.57 1.60
CA PRO A 139 -8.14 -10.23 0.68
C PRO A 139 -7.73 -9.92 -0.76
N LYS A 140 -7.84 -10.90 -1.67
CA LYS A 140 -7.52 -10.68 -3.08
C LYS A 140 -8.50 -9.66 -3.69
N PRO A 141 -8.02 -8.63 -4.40
CA PRO A 141 -8.87 -7.66 -5.08
C PRO A 141 -9.83 -8.35 -6.07
N GLN A 142 -11.12 -8.03 -5.98
CA GLN A 142 -12.11 -8.45 -6.97
C GLN A 142 -12.45 -7.26 -7.86
N ILE A 143 -11.76 -7.18 -9.01
CA ILE A 143 -12.01 -6.15 -10.01
C ILE A 143 -13.13 -6.62 -10.93
N THR A 144 -14.33 -6.07 -10.76
CA THR A 144 -15.46 -6.34 -11.66
C THR A 144 -15.28 -5.55 -12.94
N LEU A 145 -15.21 -6.23 -14.08
CA LEU A 145 -15.23 -5.56 -15.38
C LEU A 145 -16.61 -4.92 -15.60
N PRO A 146 -16.68 -3.69 -16.15
CA PRO A 146 -17.96 -3.12 -16.52
C PRO A 146 -18.66 -4.04 -17.51
N ALA A 147 -19.97 -4.21 -17.34
CA ALA A 147 -20.76 -5.01 -18.27
C ALA A 147 -20.54 -4.49 -19.70
N LYS A 148 -20.09 -5.39 -20.59
CA LYS A 148 -19.88 -5.03 -21.99
C LYS A 148 -21.18 -4.41 -22.51
N PRO A 149 -21.14 -3.21 -23.13
CA PRO A 149 -22.34 -2.61 -23.69
C PRO A 149 -22.93 -3.60 -24.70
N SER A 150 -24.11 -4.13 -24.39
CA SER A 150 -24.81 -5.04 -25.28
C SER A 150 -25.43 -4.22 -26.40
N PHE A 151 -25.02 -4.49 -27.64
CA PHE A 151 -25.71 -3.94 -28.79
C PHE A 151 -27.12 -4.54 -28.87
N VAL A 152 -28.14 -3.72 -28.69
CA VAL A 152 -29.52 -4.10 -28.95
C VAL A 152 -29.79 -3.80 -30.43
N PRO A 153 -30.10 -4.80 -31.27
CA PRO A 153 -30.44 -4.55 -32.67
C PRO A 153 -31.59 -3.53 -32.79
N PRO A 154 -31.57 -2.62 -33.78
CA PRO A 154 -32.56 -1.56 -33.91
C PRO A 154 -34.01 -2.06 -33.92
N GLU A 155 -34.25 -3.26 -34.46
CA GLU A 155 -35.57 -3.90 -34.48
C GLU A 155 -36.08 -4.27 -33.08
N VAL A 156 -35.20 -4.80 -32.23
CA VAL A 156 -35.52 -5.15 -30.84
C VAL A 156 -35.77 -3.88 -30.04
N GLN A 157 -34.94 -2.85 -30.25
CA GLN A 157 -35.12 -1.55 -29.59
C GLN A 157 -36.46 -0.89 -29.97
N ARG A 158 -36.87 -0.98 -31.25
CA ARG A 158 -38.17 -0.49 -31.71
C ARG A 158 -39.34 -1.19 -31.00
N LYS A 159 -39.28 -2.51 -30.82
CA LYS A 159 -40.30 -3.27 -30.07
C LYS A 159 -40.37 -2.86 -28.61
N ILE A 160 -39.21 -2.68 -27.95
CA ILE A 160 -39.14 -2.20 -26.57
C ILE A 160 -39.77 -0.81 -26.45
N ASN A 161 -39.45 0.10 -27.39
CA ASN A 161 -40.01 1.45 -27.41
C ASN A 161 -41.52 1.44 -27.64
N GLN A 162 -42.02 0.62 -28.57
CA GLN A 162 -43.46 0.46 -28.84
C GLN A 162 -44.20 -0.04 -27.60
N HIS A 163 -43.68 -1.08 -26.94
CA HIS A 163 -44.23 -1.61 -25.69
C HIS A 163 -44.24 -0.55 -24.57
N GLY A 164 -43.18 0.25 -24.47
CA GLY A 164 -43.12 1.39 -23.55
C GLY A 164 -44.20 2.43 -23.84
N ILE A 165 -44.40 2.79 -25.12
CA ILE A 165 -45.43 3.73 -25.56
C ILE A 165 -46.83 3.18 -25.26
N GLU A 166 -47.09 1.90 -25.53
CA GLU A 166 -48.38 1.26 -25.24
C GLU A 166 -48.70 1.26 -23.75
N LYS A 167 -47.72 0.93 -22.91
CA LYS A 167 -47.87 1.04 -21.44
C LYS A 167 -48.18 2.47 -21.01
N CYS A 168 -47.46 3.47 -21.54
CA CYS A 168 -47.73 4.87 -21.23
C CYS A 168 -49.12 5.32 -21.69
N LYS A 169 -49.55 4.91 -22.90
CA LYS A 169 -50.89 5.20 -23.42
C LYS A 169 -51.98 4.58 -22.55
N ALA A 170 -51.79 3.32 -22.11
CA ALA A 170 -52.72 2.63 -21.23
C ALA A 170 -52.85 3.33 -19.86
N ILE A 171 -51.74 3.82 -19.30
CA ILE A 171 -51.73 4.58 -18.04
C ILE A 171 -52.42 5.94 -18.21
N LEU A 172 -52.18 6.63 -19.33
CA LEU A 172 -52.73 7.96 -19.61
C LEU A 172 -54.15 7.93 -20.19
N GLY A 173 -54.75 6.75 -20.39
CA GLY A 173 -56.11 6.60 -20.91
C GLY A 173 -56.29 7.05 -22.36
N MET A 174 -55.20 7.15 -23.13
CA MET A 174 -55.23 7.54 -24.54
C MET A 174 -55.44 6.31 -25.41
N LYS A 175 -56.55 6.27 -26.17
CA LYS A 175 -56.80 5.25 -27.19
C LYS A 175 -55.93 5.47 -28.43
#